data_AF-A0A2R3JV47-F1
#
_entry.id   AF-A0A2R3JV47-F1
#
_cell.length_a   1.000
_cell.length_b   1.000
_cell.length_c   1.000
_cell.angle_alpha   90.00
_cell.angle_beta   90.00
_cell.angle_gamma   90.00
#
_symmetry.space_group_name_H-M   'P 1'
#
loop_
_entity.id
_entity.type
_entity.pdbx_description
1 polymer ?
#
loop_
_entity_poly.entity_id
_entity_poly.type
_entity_poly.pdbx_seq_one_letter_code
_entity_poly.pdbx_strand_id
1 'polypeptide(L)'
;MIATLRLILQRNNQLMWQNGHIRGIVIILIDGLIIFRTGSITNALTGAVISITTPTIPINWFFLVLSPLLIVGNYSEQVVKTDYLLVNTTKLTLYLSSLVLQLVGLTSGLVLSWVLIAPTPFNFVFCLYLLITLNVLTLFYSMLSILIGSIYSLIIFIVALLVTTGSLYIPILAPLMFIHFSANQLGWYLSALLPIIGLILMLPALLKKIDFN
;
A
#
# COMPACT_ATOMS: atom_id res chain seq x y z
N MET A 1 12.99 6.19 -26.36
CA MET A 1 12.00 5.65 -25.40
C MET A 1 12.66 4.87 -24.27
N ILE A 2 13.47 3.83 -24.54
CA ILE A 2 14.13 3.03 -23.49
C ILE A 2 15.13 3.86 -22.66
N ALA A 3 15.96 4.69 -23.29
CA ALA A 3 16.91 5.56 -22.58
C ALA A 3 16.19 6.55 -21.65
N THR A 4 15.07 7.11 -22.11
CA THR A 4 14.25 8.06 -21.34
C THR A 4 13.57 7.40 -20.14
N LEU A 5 13.03 6.19 -20.31
CA LEU A 5 12.46 5.41 -19.22
C LEU A 5 13.52 5.07 -18.17
N ARG A 6 14.72 4.69 -18.61
CA ARG A 6 15.86 4.41 -17.71
C ARG A 6 16.22 5.62 -16.86
N LEU A 7 16.31 6.82 -17.45
CA LEU A 7 16.61 8.04 -16.73
C LEU A 7 15.52 8.39 -15.69
N ILE A 8 14.25 8.24 -16.07
CA ILE A 8 13.12 8.47 -15.15
C ILE A 8 13.16 7.47 -13.99
N LEU A 9 13.38 6.18 -14.26
CA LEU A 9 13.48 5.16 -13.23
C LEU A 9 14.68 5.42 -12.31
N GLN A 10 15.83 5.82 -12.84
CA GLN A 10 17.00 6.17 -12.04
C GLN A 10 16.72 7.35 -11.10
N ARG A 11 16.14 8.45 -11.60
CA ARG A 11 15.74 9.59 -10.77
C ARG A 11 14.75 9.16 -9.69
N ASN A 12 13.67 8.49 -10.09
CA ASN A 12 12.61 8.11 -9.16
C ASN A 12 13.13 7.12 -8.11
N ASN A 13 14.07 6.24 -8.45
CA ASN A 13 14.75 5.35 -7.49
C ASN A 13 15.60 6.15 -6.50
N GLN A 14 16.36 7.14 -6.97
CA GLN A 14 17.14 8.02 -6.10
C GLN A 14 16.25 8.78 -5.11
N LEU A 15 15.12 9.33 -5.59
CA LEU A 15 14.15 10.01 -4.73
C LEU A 15 13.50 9.06 -3.73
N MET A 16 13.14 7.85 -4.16
CA MET A 16 12.55 6.84 -3.27
C MET A 16 13.55 6.41 -2.21
N TRP A 17 14.81 6.23 -2.61
CA TRP A 17 15.90 5.92 -1.68
C TRP A 17 16.07 7.06 -0.68
N GLN A 18 16.33 8.29 -1.13
CA GLN A 18 16.56 9.43 -0.25
C GLN A 18 15.44 9.64 0.78
N ASN A 19 14.17 9.51 0.37
CA ASN A 19 13.04 9.71 1.28
C ASN A 19 12.70 8.49 2.12
N GLY A 20 12.85 7.30 1.57
CA GLY A 20 12.24 6.07 2.09
C GLY A 20 13.21 5.07 2.71
N HIS A 21 14.52 5.15 2.47
CA HIS A 21 15.46 4.09 2.87
C HIS A 21 15.49 3.84 4.39
N ILE A 22 15.64 4.90 5.20
CA ILE A 22 15.65 4.77 6.67
C ILE A 22 14.30 4.23 7.17
N ARG A 23 13.19 4.80 6.67
CA ARG A 23 11.83 4.38 7.03
C ARG A 23 11.61 2.91 6.67
N GLY A 24 12.01 2.51 5.47
CA GLY A 24 11.93 1.14 4.96
C GLY A 24 12.70 0.16 5.84
N ILE A 25 13.96 0.46 6.19
CA ILE A 25 14.77 -0.40 7.07
C ILE A 25 14.09 -0.56 8.43
N VAL A 26 13.69 0.56 9.06
CA VAL A 26 13.04 0.52 10.38
C VAL A 26 11.73 -0.28 10.33
N ILE A 27 10.91 -0.07 9.30
CA ILE A 27 9.62 -0.75 9.14
C ILE A 27 9.81 -2.24 8.89
N ILE A 28 10.73 -2.63 8.01
CA ILE A 28 11.03 -4.06 7.75
C ILE A 28 11.49 -4.76 9.03
N LEU A 29 12.32 -4.09 9.85
CA LEU A 29 12.77 -4.64 11.13
C LEU A 29 11.60 -4.83 12.11
N ILE A 30 10.71 -3.83 12.24
CA ILE A 30 9.54 -3.92 13.12
C ILE A 30 8.58 -5.00 12.63
N ASP A 31 8.24 -5.03 11.33
CA ASP A 31 7.37 -6.03 10.73
C ASP A 31 7.94 -7.44 10.95
N GLY A 32 9.25 -7.61 10.74
CA GLY A 32 9.96 -8.86 10.98
C GLY A 32 9.89 -9.32 12.43
N LEU A 33 10.08 -8.40 13.39
CA LEU A 33 9.94 -8.69 14.83
C LEU A 33 8.51 -9.09 15.21
N ILE A 34 7.51 -8.41 14.66
CA ILE A 34 6.09 -8.75 14.89
C ILE A 34 5.83 -10.17 14.40
N ILE A 35 6.18 -10.47 13.14
CA ILE A 35 5.92 -11.78 12.53
C ILE A 35 6.66 -12.88 13.28
N PHE A 36 7.96 -12.68 13.57
CA PHE A 36 8.78 -13.65 14.31
C PHE A 36 8.20 -13.94 15.69
N ARG A 37 7.78 -12.91 16.44
CA ARG A 37 7.17 -13.07 17.77
C ARG A 37 5.85 -13.85 17.73
N THR A 38 5.06 -13.64 16.68
CA THR A 38 3.76 -14.32 16.51
C THR A 38 3.85 -15.73 15.95
N GLY A 39 5.04 -16.13 15.48
CA GLY A 39 5.34 -17.47 14.96
C GLY A 39 4.77 -17.76 13.57
N SER A 40 3.83 -16.97 13.05
CA SER A 40 3.34 -17.07 11.67
C SER A 40 2.74 -15.75 11.18
N ILE A 41 2.76 -15.55 9.86
CA ILE A 41 2.17 -14.37 9.22
C ILE A 41 0.64 -14.30 9.42
N THR A 42 -0.05 -15.45 9.45
CA THR A 42 -1.50 -15.51 9.70
C THR A 42 -1.84 -15.11 11.13
N ASN A 43 -0.98 -15.45 12.10
CA ASN A 43 -1.14 -15.03 13.49
C ASN A 43 -0.89 -13.53 13.65
N ALA A 44 0.15 -13.00 12.99
CA ALA A 44 0.45 -11.58 12.95
C ALA A 44 -0.72 -10.74 12.39
N LEU A 45 -1.39 -11.28 11.37
CA LEU A 45 -2.50 -10.66 10.66
C LEU A 45 -3.87 -11.20 11.05
N THR A 46 -3.99 -11.91 12.18
CA THR A 46 -5.27 -12.45 12.64
C THR A 46 -6.31 -11.32 12.76
N GLY A 47 -5.90 -10.17 13.25
CA GLY A 47 -6.81 -9.05 13.49
C GLY A 47 -7.65 -9.26 14.75
N ALA A 48 -8.65 -8.40 14.96
CA ALA A 48 -9.63 -8.53 16.02
C ALA A 48 -10.90 -7.75 15.65
N VAL A 49 -12.04 -8.18 16.19
CA VAL A 49 -13.27 -7.38 16.17
C VAL A 49 -13.37 -6.67 17.52
N ILE A 50 -13.32 -5.35 17.50
CA ILE A 50 -13.50 -4.52 18.68
C ILE A 50 -14.99 -4.56 19.04
N SER A 51 -15.29 -5.11 20.21
CA SER A 51 -16.64 -5.12 20.80
C SER A 51 -16.64 -4.33 22.10
N ILE A 52 -17.82 -3.93 22.59
CA ILE A 52 -17.97 -3.27 23.92
C ILE A 52 -17.32 -4.12 25.02
N THR A 53 -17.32 -5.44 24.86
CA THR A 53 -16.73 -6.41 25.80
C THR A 53 -15.24 -6.68 25.59
N THR A 54 -14.67 -6.37 24.42
CA THR A 54 -13.26 -6.63 24.08
C THR A 54 -12.66 -5.45 23.30
N PRO A 55 -12.25 -4.36 24.01
CA PRO A 55 -11.82 -3.11 23.37
C PRO A 55 -10.36 -3.14 22.87
N THR A 56 -9.81 -4.31 22.52
CA THR A 56 -8.39 -4.45 22.15
C THR A 56 -8.18 -4.20 20.66
N ILE A 57 -7.47 -3.12 20.34
CA ILE A 57 -7.07 -2.80 18.96
C ILE A 57 -6.04 -3.84 18.48
N PRO A 58 -6.23 -4.45 17.29
CA PRO A 58 -5.27 -5.41 16.74
C PRO A 58 -4.03 -4.68 16.18
N ILE A 59 -3.15 -4.23 17.07
CA ILE A 59 -2.04 -3.34 16.72
C ILE A 59 -1.04 -3.95 15.74
N ASN A 60 -0.80 -5.27 15.82
CA ASN A 60 0.09 -5.98 14.90
C ASN A 60 -0.46 -5.92 13.47
N TRP A 61 -1.73 -6.27 13.30
CA TRP A 61 -2.41 -6.20 12.00
C TRP A 61 -2.43 -4.76 11.47
N PHE A 62 -2.80 -3.80 12.33
CA PHE A 62 -2.88 -2.41 11.95
C PHE A 62 -1.53 -1.88 11.45
N PHE A 63 -0.46 -2.18 12.17
CA PHE A 63 0.89 -1.75 11.79
C PHE A 63 1.32 -2.40 10.47
N LEU A 64 1.15 -3.72 10.32
CA LEU A 64 1.51 -4.44 9.10
C LEU A 64 0.75 -3.92 7.87
N VAL A 65 -0.57 -3.69 7.98
CA VAL A 65 -1.36 -3.18 6.84
C VAL A 65 -0.98 -1.73 6.50
N LEU A 66 -0.65 -0.92 7.49
CA LEU A 66 -0.22 0.47 7.28
C LEU A 66 1.21 0.59 6.77
N SER A 67 2.04 -0.44 6.97
CA SER A 67 3.49 -0.35 6.79
C SER A 67 3.94 0.02 5.37
N PRO A 68 3.34 -0.48 4.27
CA PRO A 68 3.69 -0.02 2.93
C PRO A 68 3.45 1.49 2.75
N LEU A 69 2.36 2.01 3.32
CA LEU A 69 1.99 3.42 3.22
C LEU A 69 2.99 4.31 3.98
N LEU A 70 3.47 3.84 5.13
CA LEU A 70 4.48 4.54 5.93
C LEU A 70 5.85 4.59 5.22
N ILE A 71 6.23 3.52 4.52
CA ILE A 71 7.46 3.52 3.71
C ILE A 71 7.34 4.49 2.55
N VAL A 72 6.22 4.46 1.82
CA VAL A 72 5.97 5.36 0.68
C VAL A 72 5.92 6.82 1.15
N GLY A 73 5.22 7.11 2.25
CA GLY A 73 5.16 8.45 2.84
C GLY A 73 4.75 9.52 1.83
N ASN A 74 5.58 10.55 1.66
CA ASN A 74 5.38 11.66 0.74
C ASN A 74 6.09 11.49 -0.62
N TYR A 75 6.63 10.30 -0.89
CA TYR A 75 7.38 10.03 -2.12
C TYR A 75 6.57 10.34 -3.38
N SER A 76 5.33 9.85 -3.48
CA SER A 76 4.49 10.04 -4.66
C SER A 76 4.17 11.51 -4.91
N GLU A 77 3.97 12.28 -3.84
CA GLU A 77 3.77 13.72 -3.88
C GLU A 77 5.01 14.44 -4.40
N GLN A 78 6.20 14.12 -3.90
CA GLN A 78 7.43 14.79 -4.33
C GLN A 78 7.81 14.49 -5.78
N VAL A 79 7.64 13.23 -6.18
CA VAL A 79 7.88 12.75 -7.54
C VAL A 79 7.03 13.56 -8.53
N VAL A 80 5.74 13.74 -8.24
CA VAL A 80 4.80 14.40 -9.16
C VAL A 80 4.73 15.93 -9.01
N LYS A 81 4.85 16.51 -7.81
CA LYS A 81 4.60 17.95 -7.58
C LYS A 81 5.83 18.82 -7.37
N THR A 82 6.83 18.37 -6.60
CA THR A 82 7.92 19.26 -6.16
C THR A 82 9.15 19.15 -7.05
N ASP A 83 9.51 17.93 -7.44
CA ASP A 83 10.71 17.67 -8.25
C ASP A 83 10.34 17.34 -9.70
N TYR A 84 9.14 17.70 -10.14
CA TYR A 84 8.72 17.51 -11.52
C TYR A 84 9.74 18.21 -12.41
N LEU A 85 10.59 17.44 -13.10
CA LEU A 85 11.37 17.98 -14.21
C LEU A 85 10.38 18.70 -15.12
N LEU A 86 10.77 19.84 -15.71
CA LEU A 86 9.99 20.48 -16.78
C LEU A 86 9.85 19.49 -17.94
N VAL A 87 8.84 18.62 -17.83
CA VAL A 87 8.51 17.51 -18.71
C VAL A 87 7.74 18.07 -19.90
N ASN A 88 8.38 18.97 -20.64
CA ASN A 88 7.93 19.28 -21.99
C ASN A 88 8.35 18.18 -22.99
N THR A 89 9.14 17.18 -22.56
CA THR A 89 9.72 16.16 -23.46
C THR A 89 9.23 14.72 -23.21
N THR A 90 8.49 14.43 -22.12
CA THR A 90 8.02 13.07 -21.81
C THR A 90 6.52 13.00 -21.51
N LYS A 91 5.88 11.89 -21.90
CA LYS A 91 4.44 11.71 -21.66
C LYS A 91 4.18 11.42 -20.19
N LEU A 92 3.21 12.12 -19.57
CA LEU A 92 2.73 11.89 -18.20
C LEU A 92 2.44 10.41 -17.91
N THR A 93 1.92 9.67 -18.89
CA THR A 93 1.64 8.24 -18.77
C THR A 93 2.88 7.42 -18.46
N LEU A 94 4.01 7.70 -19.12
CA LEU A 94 5.27 6.99 -18.89
C LEU A 94 5.83 7.29 -17.49
N TYR A 95 5.60 8.52 -17.01
CA TYR A 95 5.97 8.92 -15.65
C TYR A 95 5.14 8.17 -14.59
N LEU A 96 3.82 8.18 -14.74
CA LEU A 96 2.91 7.45 -13.84
C LEU A 96 3.16 5.93 -13.88
N SER A 97 3.45 5.35 -15.04
CA SER A 97 3.83 3.94 -15.15
C SER A 97 5.09 3.61 -14.35
N SER A 98 6.10 4.51 -14.36
CA SER A 98 7.32 4.28 -13.59
C SER A 98 7.08 4.32 -12.07
N LEU A 99 6.22 5.23 -11.61
CA LEU A 99 5.79 5.32 -10.22
C LEU A 99 5.01 4.06 -9.80
N VAL A 100 4.06 3.60 -10.63
CA VAL A 100 3.31 2.36 -10.38
C VAL A 100 4.25 1.18 -10.21
N LEU A 101 5.24 1.03 -11.11
CA LEU A 101 6.19 -0.09 -11.06
C LEU A 101 7.02 -0.08 -9.77
N GLN A 102 7.45 1.09 -9.31
CA GLN A 102 8.23 1.22 -8.08
C GLN A 102 7.42 0.92 -6.83
N LEU A 103 6.20 1.45 -6.75
CA LEU A 103 5.31 1.19 -5.63
C LEU A 103 4.92 -0.29 -5.56
N VAL A 104 4.60 -0.90 -6.70
CA VAL A 104 4.29 -2.33 -6.76
C VAL A 104 5.50 -3.17 -6.35
N GLY A 105 6.69 -2.83 -6.85
CA GLY A 105 7.94 -3.50 -6.48
C GLY A 105 8.24 -3.41 -4.98
N LEU A 106 8.06 -2.23 -4.39
CA LEU A 106 8.29 -1.99 -2.96
C LEU A 106 7.31 -2.79 -2.09
N THR A 107 6.01 -2.65 -2.37
CA THR A 107 4.95 -3.32 -1.61
C THR A 107 5.09 -4.84 -1.72
N SER A 108 5.39 -5.34 -2.91
CA SER A 108 5.59 -6.76 -3.15
C SER A 108 6.86 -7.28 -2.46
N GLY A 109 7.97 -6.53 -2.52
CA GLY A 109 9.20 -6.87 -1.81
C GLY A 109 9.00 -6.95 -0.30
N LEU A 110 8.22 -6.03 0.27
CA LEU A 110 7.87 -6.04 1.69
C LEU A 110 7.06 -7.28 2.07
N VAL A 111 5.96 -7.57 1.37
CA VAL A 111 5.13 -8.75 1.65
C VAL A 111 5.92 -10.05 1.45
N LEU A 112 6.79 -10.12 0.43
CA LEU A 112 7.68 -11.26 0.24
C LEU A 112 8.64 -11.43 1.41
N SER A 113 9.18 -10.33 1.95
CA SER A 113 10.05 -10.39 3.15
C SER A 113 9.31 -10.98 4.35
N TRP A 114 8.03 -10.65 4.53
CA TRP A 114 7.21 -11.22 5.60
C TRP A 114 7.06 -12.74 5.47
N VAL A 115 6.80 -13.22 4.25
CA VAL A 115 6.67 -14.66 3.98
C VAL A 115 8.00 -15.39 4.20
N LEU A 116 9.13 -14.76 3.87
CA LEU A 116 10.47 -15.34 4.08
C LEU A 116 10.88 -15.38 5.56
N ILE A 117 10.39 -14.45 6.38
CA ILE A 117 10.69 -14.38 7.82
C ILE A 117 9.80 -15.32 8.64
N ALA A 118 8.57 -15.58 8.18
CA ALA A 118 7.61 -16.38 8.92
C ALA A 118 8.02 -17.86 9.02
N PRO A 119 8.09 -18.44 10.23
CA PRO A 119 8.13 -19.90 10.39
C PRO A 119 6.88 -20.52 9.76
N THR A 120 7.04 -21.69 9.10
CA THR A 120 5.92 -22.43 8.52
C THR A 120 4.93 -22.88 9.62
N PRO A 121 3.60 -22.93 9.37
CA PRO A 121 2.89 -22.78 8.09
C PRO A 121 2.22 -21.40 7.88
N PHE A 122 1.95 -21.06 6.61
CA PHE A 122 1.15 -19.89 6.21
C PHE A 122 0.08 -20.27 5.17
N ASN A 123 -1.01 -19.51 5.11
CA ASN A 123 -2.06 -19.70 4.11
C ASN A 123 -1.69 -18.96 2.81
N PHE A 124 -1.30 -19.70 1.77
CA PHE A 124 -0.86 -19.15 0.49
C PHE A 124 -1.92 -18.29 -0.20
N VAL A 125 -3.20 -18.72 -0.18
CA VAL A 125 -4.30 -17.98 -0.82
C VAL A 125 -4.52 -16.63 -0.14
N PHE A 126 -4.45 -16.61 1.19
CA PHE A 126 -4.50 -15.36 1.96
C PHE A 126 -3.32 -14.44 1.63
N CYS A 127 -2.09 -14.96 1.57
CA CYS A 127 -0.92 -14.15 1.22
C CYS A 127 -1.01 -13.54 -0.19
N LEU A 128 -1.55 -14.28 -1.17
CA LEU A 128 -1.80 -13.74 -2.51
C LEU A 128 -2.86 -12.63 -2.50
N TYR A 129 -3.97 -12.83 -1.79
CA TYR A 129 -5.01 -11.81 -1.64
C TYR A 129 -4.45 -10.54 -0.97
N LEU A 130 -3.68 -10.72 0.10
CA LEU A 130 -3.03 -9.64 0.82
C LEU A 130 -2.05 -8.87 -0.08
N LEU A 131 -1.23 -9.58 -0.84
CA LEU A 131 -0.29 -8.97 -1.78
C LEU A 131 -1.02 -8.09 -2.81
N ILE A 132 -2.06 -8.62 -3.45
CA ILE A 132 -2.83 -7.88 -4.47
C ILE A 132 -3.49 -6.66 -3.83
N THR A 133 -4.15 -6.86 -2.69
CA THR A 133 -4.90 -5.80 -2.01
C THR A 133 -3.98 -4.69 -1.50
N LEU A 134 -2.85 -5.02 -0.86
CA LEU A 134 -1.88 -4.01 -0.41
C LEU A 134 -1.27 -3.24 -1.58
N ASN A 135 -1.01 -3.88 -2.72
CA ASN A 135 -0.57 -3.18 -3.93
C ASN A 135 -1.63 -2.15 -4.40
N VAL A 136 -2.89 -2.56 -4.51
CA VAL A 136 -4.00 -1.66 -4.90
C VAL A 136 -4.16 -0.51 -3.91
N LEU A 137 -4.14 -0.80 -2.60
CA LEU A 137 -4.26 0.21 -1.56
C LEU A 137 -3.08 1.18 -1.55
N THR A 138 -1.85 0.70 -1.77
CA THR A 138 -0.66 1.56 -1.86
C THR A 138 -0.75 2.50 -3.06
N LEU A 139 -1.20 2.00 -4.22
CA LEU A 139 -1.44 2.84 -5.39
C LEU A 139 -2.55 3.87 -5.13
N PHE A 140 -3.63 3.48 -4.44
CA PHE A 140 -4.71 4.39 -4.08
C PHE A 140 -4.25 5.47 -3.09
N TYR A 141 -3.43 5.10 -2.10
CA TYR A 141 -2.78 6.05 -1.20
C TYR A 141 -1.91 7.04 -1.96
N SER A 142 -1.08 6.57 -2.89
CA SER A 142 -0.23 7.43 -3.71
C SER A 142 -1.05 8.39 -4.57
N MET A 143 -2.16 7.93 -5.14
CA MET A 143 -3.11 8.75 -5.87
C MET A 143 -3.66 9.89 -4.97
N LEU A 144 -4.16 9.54 -3.78
CA LEU A 144 -4.67 10.54 -2.83
C LEU A 144 -3.55 11.48 -2.36
N SER A 145 -2.35 10.97 -2.11
CA SER A 145 -1.19 11.77 -1.69
C SER A 145 -0.84 12.82 -2.74
N ILE A 146 -0.96 12.48 -4.02
CA ILE A 146 -0.78 13.45 -5.11
C ILE A 146 -1.96 14.43 -5.15
N LEU A 147 -3.20 14.05 -4.88
CA LEU A 147 -4.32 14.99 -4.99
C LEU A 147 -4.43 15.94 -3.79
N ILE A 148 -4.45 15.39 -2.58
CA ILE A 148 -4.78 16.11 -1.34
C ILE A 148 -3.61 16.19 -0.34
N GLY A 149 -2.46 15.58 -0.65
CA GLY A 149 -1.27 15.57 0.21
C GLY A 149 -1.13 14.29 1.05
N SER A 150 0.12 13.92 1.33
CA SER A 150 0.49 12.69 2.03
C SER A 150 -0.10 12.56 3.45
N ILE A 151 -0.05 13.62 4.24
CA ILE A 151 -0.56 13.62 5.62
C ILE A 151 -2.07 13.32 5.67
N TYR A 152 -2.86 14.05 4.88
CA TYR A 152 -4.32 13.85 4.83
C TYR A 152 -4.68 12.45 4.32
N SER A 153 -3.94 11.96 3.32
CA SER A 153 -4.12 10.61 2.79
C SER A 153 -3.85 9.56 3.85
N LEU A 154 -2.79 9.71 4.65
CA LEU A 154 -2.47 8.79 5.72
C LEU A 154 -3.56 8.78 6.80
N ILE A 155 -4.09 9.95 7.18
CA ILE A 155 -5.20 10.06 8.14
C ILE A 155 -6.43 9.31 7.63
N ILE A 156 -6.79 9.45 6.35
CA ILE A 156 -7.93 8.73 5.74
C ILE A 156 -7.75 7.22 5.89
N PHE A 157 -6.56 6.70 5.60
CA PHE A 157 -6.27 5.27 5.73
C PHE A 157 -6.29 4.80 7.20
N ILE A 158 -5.72 5.57 8.12
CA ILE A 158 -5.77 5.27 9.56
C ILE A 158 -7.23 5.17 10.03
N VAL A 159 -8.07 6.15 9.68
CA VAL A 159 -9.50 6.14 10.03
C VAL A 159 -10.21 4.95 9.40
N ALA A 160 -9.97 4.66 8.12
CA ALA A 160 -10.58 3.52 7.43
C ALA A 160 -10.20 2.18 8.09
N LEU A 161 -8.94 1.99 8.47
CA LEU A 161 -8.48 0.78 9.16
C LEU A 161 -9.12 0.66 10.55
N LEU A 162 -9.16 1.76 11.33
CA LEU A 162 -9.81 1.76 12.65
C LEU A 162 -11.30 1.42 12.55
N VAL A 163 -12.02 2.00 11.59
CA VAL A 163 -13.43 1.68 11.33
C VAL A 163 -13.61 0.21 10.98
N THR A 164 -12.69 -0.36 10.19
CA THR A 164 -12.72 -1.78 9.78
C THR A 164 -12.52 -2.73 10.98
N THR A 165 -11.75 -2.32 11.99
CA THR A 165 -11.59 -3.13 13.23
C THR A 165 -12.82 -3.09 14.13
N GLY A 166 -13.76 -2.17 13.89
CA GLY A 166 -15.05 -2.12 14.57
C GLY A 166 -16.06 -3.13 14.00
N SER A 167 -17.35 -2.86 14.23
CA SER A 167 -18.45 -3.70 13.71
C SER A 167 -18.75 -3.47 12.22
N LEU A 168 -18.08 -2.51 11.58
CA LEU A 168 -18.32 -2.15 10.18
C LEU A 168 -17.43 -2.99 9.26
N TYR A 169 -18.05 -3.91 8.54
CA TYR A 169 -17.37 -4.75 7.57
C TYR A 169 -17.12 -3.98 6.27
N ILE A 170 -15.87 -3.55 6.06
CA ILE A 170 -15.43 -2.96 4.78
C ILE A 170 -14.87 -4.09 3.90
N PRO A 171 -15.51 -4.46 2.76
CA PRO A 171 -15.19 -5.68 2.01
C PRO A 171 -13.75 -5.81 1.48
N ILE A 172 -13.01 -4.70 1.40
CA ILE A 172 -11.63 -4.64 0.91
C ILE A 172 -10.63 -4.70 2.06
N LEU A 173 -10.98 -4.11 3.21
CA LEU A 173 -10.07 -3.99 4.35
C LEU A 173 -10.29 -5.10 5.37
N ALA A 174 -11.55 -5.54 5.57
CA ALA A 174 -11.88 -6.55 6.55
C ALA A 174 -11.21 -7.90 6.25
N PRO A 175 -11.16 -8.41 5.00
CA PRO A 175 -10.46 -9.66 4.69
C PRO A 175 -8.94 -9.57 4.73
N LEU A 176 -8.35 -8.38 4.96
CA LEU A 176 -6.93 -8.28 5.34
C LEU A 176 -6.69 -8.80 6.76
N MET A 177 -7.73 -8.87 7.60
CA MET A 177 -7.70 -9.62 8.85
C MET A 177 -7.99 -11.08 8.54
N PHE A 178 -7.09 -11.97 8.92
CA PHE A 178 -7.22 -13.39 8.60
C PHE A 178 -8.49 -14.02 9.20
N ILE A 179 -8.99 -13.54 10.35
CA ILE A 179 -10.25 -14.01 10.95
C ILE A 179 -11.48 -13.78 10.07
N HIS A 180 -11.44 -12.79 9.18
CA HIS A 180 -12.54 -12.46 8.27
C HIS A 180 -12.30 -12.98 6.86
N PHE A 181 -11.15 -13.60 6.60
CA PHE A 181 -10.80 -14.11 5.29
C PHE A 181 -11.41 -15.49 5.06
N SER A 182 -12.22 -15.62 4.01
CA SER A 182 -12.71 -16.91 3.51
C SER A 182 -12.29 -17.14 2.05
N ALA A 183 -11.62 -18.25 1.78
CA ALA A 183 -11.21 -18.62 0.43
C ALA A 183 -12.41 -18.78 -0.53
N ASN A 184 -13.59 -19.19 -0.01
CA ASN A 184 -14.81 -19.35 -0.79
C ASN A 184 -15.37 -18.00 -1.28
N GLN A 185 -15.02 -16.90 -0.62
CA GLN A 185 -15.45 -15.54 -0.95
C GLN A 185 -14.38 -14.75 -1.70
N LEU A 186 -13.27 -15.38 -2.11
CA LEU A 186 -12.14 -14.70 -2.77
C LEU A 186 -12.57 -13.90 -4.00
N GLY A 187 -13.46 -14.46 -4.83
CA GLY A 187 -13.98 -13.76 -6.01
C GLY A 187 -14.72 -12.47 -5.66
N TRP A 188 -15.49 -12.48 -4.56
CA TRP A 188 -16.16 -11.28 -4.04
C TRP A 188 -15.15 -10.24 -3.57
N TYR A 189 -14.15 -10.63 -2.78
CA TYR A 189 -13.13 -9.70 -2.29
C TYR A 189 -12.33 -9.06 -3.42
N LEU A 190 -11.96 -9.83 -4.46
CA LEU A 190 -11.26 -9.32 -5.62
C LEU A 190 -12.14 -8.39 -6.47
N SER A 191 -13.42 -8.72 -6.64
CA SER A 191 -14.36 -7.86 -7.37
C SER A 191 -14.56 -6.51 -6.67
N ALA A 192 -14.50 -6.47 -5.33
CA ALA A 192 -14.59 -5.24 -4.56
C ALA A 192 -13.42 -4.28 -4.80
N LEU A 193 -12.29 -4.75 -5.34
CA LEU A 193 -11.15 -3.90 -5.72
C LEU A 193 -11.39 -3.10 -7.01
N LEU A 194 -12.30 -3.55 -7.88
CA LEU A 194 -12.52 -2.95 -9.21
C LEU A 194 -12.86 -1.45 -9.17
N PRO A 195 -13.72 -0.95 -8.26
CA PRO A 195 -13.98 0.48 -8.15
C PRO A 195 -12.72 1.29 -7.80
N ILE A 196 -11.88 0.78 -6.89
CA ILE A 196 -10.62 1.44 -6.51
C ILE A 196 -9.65 1.46 -7.69
N ILE A 197 -9.53 0.33 -8.41
CA ILE A 197 -8.71 0.25 -9.63
C ILE A 197 -9.20 1.26 -10.67
N GLY A 198 -10.52 1.37 -10.87
CA GLY A 198 -11.13 2.38 -11.73
C GLY A 198 -10.71 3.80 -11.37
N LEU A 199 -10.76 4.16 -10.07
CA LEU A 199 -10.31 5.47 -9.59
C LEU A 199 -8.81 5.71 -9.85
N ILE A 200 -7.95 4.72 -9.57
CA ILE A 200 -6.50 4.81 -9.83
C ILE A 200 -6.25 5.06 -11.32
N LEU A 201 -6.96 4.37 -12.21
CA LEU A 201 -6.83 4.54 -13.66
C LEU A 201 -7.30 5.91 -14.16
N MET A 202 -8.15 6.62 -13.40
CA MET A 202 -8.58 7.98 -13.72
C MET A 202 -7.53 9.05 -13.34
N LEU A 203 -6.51 8.71 -12.55
CA LEU A 203 -5.48 9.65 -12.11
C LEU A 203 -4.84 10.48 -13.25
N PRO A 204 -4.45 9.92 -14.41
CA PRO A 204 -3.88 10.71 -15.50
C PRO A 204 -4.85 11.77 -16.02
N ALA A 205 -6.15 11.47 -16.05
CA ALA A 205 -7.18 12.42 -16.48
C ALA A 205 -7.42 13.51 -15.43
N LEU A 206 -7.30 13.19 -14.14
CA LEU A 206 -7.39 14.16 -13.06
C LEU A 206 -6.18 15.10 -13.03
N LEU A 207 -4.96 14.57 -13.21
CA LEU A 207 -3.74 15.38 -13.22
C LEU A 207 -3.64 16.30 -14.43
N LYS A 208 -4.11 15.88 -15.62
CA LYS A 208 -4.23 16.75 -16.79
C LYS A 208 -5.16 17.96 -16.60
N LYS A 209 -6.04 17.92 -15.59
CA LYS A 209 -6.88 19.08 -15.21
C LYS A 209 -6.18 19.98 -14.20
N ILE A 210 -5.14 19.47 -13.53
CA ILE A 210 -4.39 20.18 -12.49
C ILE A 210 -3.16 20.87 -13.12
N ASP A 211 -2.47 20.22 -14.06
CA ASP A 211 -1.54 20.88 -14.97
C ASP A 211 -2.37 21.55 -16.09
N PHE A 212 -2.35 22.88 -16.16
CA PHE A 212 -2.96 23.81 -17.16
C PHE A 212 -3.98 24.82 -16.59
N ASN A 213 -3.82 25.25 -15.34
CA ASN A 213 -4.24 26.58 -14.87
C ASN A 213 -3.08 27.28 -14.17
#